data_AF-A0A3M1FYG9-F1
#
_entry.id   AF-A0A3M1FYG9-F1
#
_cell.length_a   1.000
_cell.length_b   1.000
_cell.length_c   1.000
_cell.angle_alpha   90.00
_cell.angle_beta   90.00
_cell.angle_gamma   90.00
#
_symmetry.space_group_name_H-M   'P 1'
#
loop_
_entity.id
_entity.type
_entity.pdbx_description
1 polymer ?
#
loop_
_entity_poly.entity_id
_entity_poly.type
_entity_poly.pdbx_seq_one_letter_code
_entity_poly.pdbx_strand_id
1 'polypeptide(L)'
;MRRLLLFFSLFIFLISCSVQRRGGSTEELYTPTQRSILGKGIVPLSTESPYVASNLFVAEEMKRSRFFKGFIETNGVPLALELKEGDEGLILNLYYPRKRIYYIGELRRQVDEKGKEFFSEWFIRGPFVMERGQYRALRGLEHIRKAPVIFVKGEGVRFQEAARVSKLSGATQDKEVRLRKEEGTHRRASARLEVEPYIPVVKPKVVKVKKRRKKGEEVKKEEGKDLVVFYKENKEKALEAMLDPKHFRPLNTDQMALAISKGYAERNIRGDIIHTVKSPKETLQAISTWYTGDPKNTGILQKINHIKDPQALELGTKIVVPRRLIKRIKAMPEIP
;
A
#
# COMPACT_ATOMS: atom_id res chain seq x y z
N MET A 1 -2.44 -41.98 43.68
CA MET A 1 -2.18 -41.32 42.38
C MET A 1 -3.34 -40.47 41.84
N ARG A 2 -4.62 -40.87 41.90
CA ARG A 2 -5.75 -40.08 41.35
C ARG A 2 -5.97 -38.69 42.00
N ARG A 3 -5.58 -38.50 43.26
CA ARG A 3 -5.66 -37.18 43.93
C ARG A 3 -4.55 -36.20 43.51
N LEU A 4 -3.43 -36.67 42.96
CA LEU A 4 -2.32 -35.79 42.51
C LEU A 4 -2.59 -35.16 41.14
N LEU A 5 -3.32 -35.86 40.27
CA LEU A 5 -3.69 -35.40 38.91
C LEU A 5 -4.73 -34.26 38.92
N LEU A 6 -5.64 -34.24 39.90
CA LEU A 6 -6.63 -33.16 40.05
C LEU A 6 -5.99 -31.82 40.48
N PHE A 7 -4.95 -31.86 41.31
CA PHE A 7 -4.21 -30.64 41.70
C PHE A 7 -3.39 -30.08 40.54
N PHE A 8 -2.79 -30.93 39.70
CA PHE A 8 -2.02 -30.46 38.54
C PHE A 8 -2.89 -29.80 37.47
N SER A 9 -4.11 -30.31 37.26
CA SER A 9 -5.08 -29.68 36.35
C SER A 9 -5.59 -28.32 36.85
N LEU A 10 -5.77 -28.15 38.16
CA LEU A 10 -6.20 -26.87 38.74
C LEU A 10 -5.07 -25.84 38.71
N PHE A 11 -3.82 -26.27 38.88
CA PHE A 11 -2.65 -25.38 38.84
C PHE A 11 -2.36 -24.86 37.42
N ILE A 12 -2.55 -25.68 36.37
CA ILE A 12 -2.44 -25.22 34.97
C ILE A 12 -3.56 -24.23 34.61
N PHE A 13 -4.77 -24.41 35.18
CA PHE A 13 -5.87 -23.46 34.99
C PHE A 13 -5.62 -22.11 35.69
N LEU A 14 -5.00 -22.12 36.88
CA LEU A 14 -4.67 -20.90 37.62
C LEU A 14 -3.46 -20.13 37.03
N ILE A 15 -2.48 -20.83 36.44
CA ILE A 15 -1.39 -20.19 35.69
C ILE A 15 -1.90 -19.56 34.38
N SER A 16 -2.96 -20.11 33.78
CA SER A 16 -3.52 -19.58 32.52
C SER A 16 -4.41 -18.34 32.71
N CYS A 17 -4.92 -18.06 33.91
CA CYS A 17 -5.80 -16.91 34.18
C CYS A 17 -5.08 -15.64 34.66
N SER A 18 -3.76 -15.69 34.90
CA SER A 18 -3.01 -14.56 35.48
C SER A 18 -2.15 -13.79 34.47
N VAL A 19 -2.38 -13.97 33.16
CA VAL A 19 -2.09 -12.90 32.18
C VAL A 19 -3.16 -11.82 32.33
N GLN A 20 -3.22 -11.27 33.54
CA GLN A 20 -3.84 -10.01 33.86
C GLN A 20 -3.04 -9.01 33.04
N ARG A 21 -3.55 -8.67 31.84
CA ARG A 21 -3.06 -7.52 31.06
C ARG A 21 -2.96 -6.38 32.06
N ARG A 22 -1.75 -6.01 32.44
CA ARG A 22 -1.51 -4.73 33.12
C ARG A 22 -2.05 -3.71 32.14
N GLY A 23 -3.27 -3.25 32.40
CA GLY A 23 -3.90 -2.14 31.70
C GLY A 23 -3.08 -0.92 32.05
N GLY A 24 -1.93 -0.75 31.38
CA GLY A 24 -1.40 0.57 31.17
C GLY A 24 -2.54 1.36 30.58
N SER A 25 -2.93 2.44 31.26
CA SER A 25 -4.03 3.30 30.82
C SER A 25 -3.80 3.63 29.35
N THR A 26 -4.74 3.21 28.50
CA THR A 26 -4.73 3.46 27.05
C THR A 26 -4.58 4.95 26.72
N GLU A 27 -4.85 5.83 27.69
CA GLU A 27 -4.67 7.28 27.59
C GLU A 27 -3.25 7.76 27.26
N GLU A 28 -2.19 7.03 27.67
CA GLU A 28 -0.81 7.47 27.39
C GLU A 28 -0.39 7.27 25.93
N LEU A 29 -1.13 6.45 25.18
CA LEU A 29 -0.79 6.09 23.80
C LEU A 29 -1.35 7.10 22.77
N TYR A 30 -2.17 8.05 23.18
CA TYR A 30 -2.86 8.95 22.26
C TYR A 30 -2.35 10.39 22.37
N THR A 31 -2.12 11.00 21.20
CA THR A 31 -1.77 12.43 21.15
C THR A 31 -2.91 13.27 21.72
N PRO A 32 -2.64 14.48 22.23
CA PRO A 32 -3.70 15.39 22.68
C PRO A 32 -4.75 15.64 21.60
N THR A 33 -4.33 15.74 20.33
CA THR A 33 -5.24 15.93 19.18
C THR A 33 -6.08 14.68 18.92
N GLN A 34 -5.52 13.48 18.97
CA GLN A 34 -6.26 12.21 18.86
C GLN A 34 -7.32 12.08 19.95
N ARG A 35 -6.94 12.31 21.22
CA ARG A 35 -7.88 12.29 22.35
C ARG A 35 -9.03 13.27 22.18
N SER A 36 -8.75 14.43 21.60
CA SER A 36 -9.77 15.46 21.39
C SER A 36 -10.83 15.11 20.34
N ILE A 37 -10.60 14.11 19.47
CA ILE A 37 -11.52 13.71 18.41
C ILE A 37 -11.99 12.25 18.49
N LEU A 38 -11.26 11.39 19.22
CA LEU A 38 -11.58 9.98 19.36
C LEU A 38 -12.99 9.78 19.92
N GLY A 39 -13.80 8.97 19.25
CA GLY A 39 -15.16 8.62 19.70
C GLY A 39 -16.20 9.74 19.56
N LYS A 40 -15.86 10.91 19.01
CA LYS A 40 -16.83 12.01 18.81
C LYS A 40 -17.76 11.84 17.60
N GLY A 41 -17.64 10.73 16.88
CA GLY A 41 -18.34 10.50 15.62
C GLY A 41 -17.73 11.31 14.47
N ILE A 42 -18.57 11.73 13.52
CA ILE A 42 -18.13 12.46 12.34
C ILE A 42 -17.85 13.93 12.71
N VAL A 43 -16.59 14.33 12.61
CA VAL A 43 -16.11 15.69 12.92
C VAL A 43 -15.74 16.41 11.62
N PRO A 44 -16.35 17.58 11.32
CA PRO A 44 -15.99 18.36 10.13
C PRO A 44 -14.61 19.01 10.28
N LEU A 45 -13.96 19.28 9.15
CA LEU A 45 -12.78 20.13 9.09
C LEU A 45 -13.18 21.57 8.74
N SER A 46 -12.54 22.53 9.40
CA SER A 46 -12.84 23.95 9.19
C SER A 46 -12.13 24.48 7.93
N THR A 47 -12.84 25.34 7.19
CA THR A 47 -12.32 26.02 6.00
C THR A 47 -11.83 27.43 6.27
N GLU A 48 -11.95 27.86 7.52
CA GLU A 48 -11.67 29.22 7.99
C GLU A 48 -10.59 29.22 9.07
N SER A 49 -10.67 28.28 10.03
CA SER A 49 -9.72 28.20 11.14
C SER A 49 -8.86 26.95 11.06
N PRO A 50 -7.52 27.07 10.94
CA PRO A 50 -6.61 25.92 10.96
C PRO A 50 -6.44 25.33 12.37
N TYR A 51 -6.90 26.03 13.42
CA TYR A 51 -6.70 25.65 14.82
C TYR A 51 -7.82 24.78 15.39
N VAL A 52 -8.80 24.40 14.57
CA VAL A 52 -9.81 23.41 14.98
C VAL A 52 -9.14 22.06 15.18
N ALA A 53 -9.56 21.32 16.21
CA ALA A 53 -8.90 20.09 16.63
C ALA A 53 -8.77 19.04 15.50
N SER A 54 -9.77 18.94 14.62
CA SER A 54 -9.75 18.08 13.43
C SER A 54 -8.70 18.51 12.41
N ASN A 55 -8.55 19.82 12.17
CA ASN A 55 -7.51 20.35 11.29
C ASN A 55 -6.11 20.15 11.88
N LEU A 56 -5.95 20.38 13.19
CA LEU A 56 -4.68 20.17 13.90
C LEU A 56 -4.29 18.69 13.91
N PHE A 57 -5.25 17.79 14.10
CA PHE A 57 -5.04 16.36 13.99
C PHE A 57 -4.49 15.99 12.60
N VAL A 58 -5.16 16.41 11.51
CA VAL A 58 -4.67 16.11 10.16
C VAL A 58 -3.28 16.70 9.92
N ALA A 59 -3.02 17.94 10.38
CA ALA A 59 -1.71 18.56 10.29
C ALA A 59 -0.61 17.75 11.01
N GLU A 60 -0.91 17.26 12.20
CA GLU A 60 0.01 16.45 13.00
C GLU A 60 0.26 15.09 12.37
N GLU A 61 -0.78 14.41 11.90
CA GLU A 61 -0.66 13.12 11.22
C GLU A 61 0.09 13.24 9.88
N MET A 62 -0.07 14.35 9.15
CA MET A 62 0.75 14.63 7.96
C MET A 62 2.23 14.84 8.27
N LYS A 63 2.59 15.25 9.50
CA LYS A 63 3.99 15.35 9.94
C LYS A 63 4.56 13.98 10.34
N ARG A 64 3.72 13.13 10.96
CA ARG A 64 4.10 11.81 11.48
C ARG A 64 4.17 10.76 10.37
N SER A 65 3.17 10.71 9.51
CA SER A 65 2.96 9.67 8.51
C SER A 65 3.18 10.19 7.09
N ARG A 66 4.20 9.66 6.42
CA ARG A 66 4.54 10.04 5.04
C ARG A 66 3.46 9.58 4.06
N PHE A 67 2.90 8.40 4.26
CA PHE A 67 1.80 7.87 3.45
C PHE A 67 0.55 8.71 3.61
N PHE A 68 0.19 9.09 4.84
CA PHE A 68 -0.94 9.98 5.09
C PHE A 68 -0.77 11.33 4.40
N LYS A 69 0.41 11.93 4.53
CA LYS A 69 0.76 13.17 3.83
C LYS A 69 0.59 13.05 2.31
N GLY A 70 1.22 12.05 1.68
CA GLY A 70 1.14 11.84 0.24
C GLY A 70 -0.29 11.58 -0.23
N PHE A 71 -1.10 10.90 0.59
CA PHE A 71 -2.52 10.68 0.33
C PHE A 71 -3.31 12.00 0.30
N ILE A 72 -3.14 12.86 1.31
CA ILE A 72 -3.82 14.18 1.39
C ILE A 72 -3.36 15.10 0.26
N GLU A 73 -2.07 15.11 -0.08
CA GLU A 73 -1.54 15.87 -1.21
C GLU A 73 -2.14 15.42 -2.55
N THR A 74 -2.41 14.12 -2.71
CA THR A 74 -2.96 13.54 -3.94
C THR A 74 -4.47 13.70 -4.05
N ASN A 75 -5.21 13.44 -2.97
CA ASN A 75 -6.68 13.39 -2.97
C ASN A 75 -7.33 14.69 -2.50
N GLY A 76 -6.57 15.61 -1.93
CA GLY A 76 -7.07 16.79 -1.23
C GLY A 76 -7.42 16.50 0.23
N VAL A 77 -7.76 17.56 0.97
CA VAL A 77 -8.20 17.42 2.37
C VAL A 77 -9.66 16.93 2.42
N PRO A 78 -9.99 15.90 3.21
CA PRO A 78 -11.39 15.51 3.41
C PRO A 78 -12.19 16.62 4.09
N LEU A 79 -13.51 16.68 3.83
CA LEU A 79 -14.37 17.69 4.46
C LEU A 79 -14.74 17.31 5.90
N ALA A 80 -14.69 16.02 6.23
CA ALA A 80 -14.92 15.51 7.57
C ALA A 80 -14.11 14.23 7.78
N LEU A 81 -13.87 13.90 9.04
CA LEU A 81 -13.24 12.66 9.46
C LEU A 81 -13.95 12.07 10.68
N GLU A 82 -13.65 10.82 10.98
CA GLU A 82 -14.11 10.16 12.21
C GLU A 82 -13.00 9.25 12.69
N LEU A 83 -12.62 9.39 13.97
CA LEU A 83 -11.59 8.59 14.61
C LEU A 83 -12.25 7.63 15.61
N LYS A 84 -11.97 6.34 15.46
CA LYS A 84 -12.51 5.25 16.29
C LYS A 84 -11.38 4.39 16.84
N GLU A 85 -11.64 3.74 17.96
CA GLU A 85 -10.84 2.63 18.45
C GLU A 85 -11.37 1.34 17.81
N GLY A 86 -10.47 0.52 17.28
CA GLY A 86 -10.75 -0.81 16.76
C GLY A 86 -9.85 -1.84 17.44
N ASP A 87 -10.07 -3.12 17.12
CA ASP A 87 -9.41 -4.25 17.80
C ASP A 87 -7.87 -4.20 17.70
N GLU A 88 -7.34 -3.70 16.59
CA GLU A 88 -5.90 -3.61 16.31
C GLU A 88 -5.32 -2.20 16.47
N GLY A 89 -6.11 -1.22 16.90
CA GLY A 89 -5.67 0.16 17.08
C GLY A 89 -6.64 1.20 16.52
N LEU A 90 -6.14 2.38 16.14
CA LEU A 90 -6.98 3.48 15.67
C LEU A 90 -7.45 3.28 14.22
N ILE A 91 -8.74 3.52 14.00
CA ILE A 91 -9.38 3.54 12.70
C ILE A 91 -9.81 4.97 12.37
N LEU A 92 -9.39 5.47 11.21
CA LEU A 92 -9.67 6.81 10.73
C LEU A 92 -10.49 6.77 9.45
N ASN A 93 -11.75 7.20 9.51
CA ASN A 93 -12.57 7.36 8.32
C ASN A 93 -12.39 8.79 7.76
N LEU A 94 -12.09 8.90 6.46
CA LEU A 94 -11.90 10.17 5.76
C LEU A 94 -13.03 10.37 4.74
N TYR A 95 -13.89 11.35 4.95
CA TYR A 95 -15.10 11.53 4.15
C TYR A 95 -14.94 12.59 3.06
N TYR A 96 -15.38 12.25 1.85
CA TYR A 96 -15.43 13.13 0.68
C TYR A 96 -16.87 13.22 0.15
N PRO A 97 -17.76 13.96 0.84
CA PRO A 97 -19.20 14.03 0.55
C PRO A 97 -19.52 14.36 -0.91
N ARG A 98 -18.79 15.30 -1.52
CA ARG A 98 -18.97 15.71 -2.92
C ARG A 98 -18.81 14.57 -3.92
N LYS A 99 -17.94 13.61 -3.60
CA LYS A 99 -17.69 12.41 -4.41
C LYS A 99 -18.55 11.22 -3.95
N ARG A 100 -19.30 11.34 -2.85
CA ARG A 100 -20.05 10.27 -2.19
C ARG A 100 -19.20 9.05 -1.86
N ILE A 101 -17.94 9.29 -1.52
CA ILE A 101 -16.98 8.26 -1.12
C ILE A 101 -16.34 8.59 0.22
N TYR A 102 -15.76 7.57 0.83
CA TYR A 102 -14.87 7.71 1.98
C TYR A 102 -13.71 6.72 1.89
N TYR A 103 -12.70 6.93 2.72
CA TYR A 103 -11.55 6.06 2.86
C TYR A 103 -11.40 5.64 4.32
N ILE A 104 -10.78 4.49 4.55
CA ILE A 104 -10.54 3.95 5.89
C ILE A 104 -9.03 3.84 6.08
N GLY A 105 -8.48 4.58 7.04
CA GLY A 105 -7.11 4.48 7.52
C GLY A 105 -7.01 3.59 8.75
N GLU A 106 -6.05 2.67 8.76
CA GLU A 106 -5.67 1.90 9.94
C GLU A 106 -4.29 2.38 10.41
N LEU A 107 -4.16 2.78 11.67
CA LEU A 107 -2.87 3.19 12.23
C LEU A 107 -2.06 1.96 12.62
N ARG A 108 -0.92 1.73 11.95
CA ARG A 108 0.02 0.68 12.35
C ARG A 108 1.16 1.29 13.12
N ARG A 109 1.31 0.83 14.36
CA ARG A 109 2.43 1.18 15.24
C ARG A 109 3.38 0.00 15.31
N GLN A 110 4.66 0.25 15.13
CA GLN A 110 5.71 -0.70 15.49
C GLN A 110 6.47 -0.16 16.68
N VAL A 111 6.60 -1.03 17.67
CA VAL A 111 7.21 -0.76 18.95
C VAL A 111 8.45 -1.66 19.04
N ASP A 112 9.55 -1.11 19.53
CA ASP A 112 10.77 -1.89 19.75
C ASP A 112 10.64 -2.83 20.96
N GLU A 113 11.66 -3.67 21.19
CA GLU A 113 11.71 -4.59 22.34
C GLU A 113 11.61 -3.87 23.69
N LYS A 114 11.89 -2.56 23.73
CA LYS A 114 11.86 -1.72 24.94
C LYS A 114 10.52 -0.99 25.12
N GLY A 115 9.53 -1.26 24.26
CA GLY A 115 8.24 -0.58 24.34
C GLY A 115 8.24 0.84 23.73
N LYS A 116 9.31 1.26 23.05
CA LYS A 116 9.41 2.57 22.39
C LYS A 116 8.89 2.47 20.96
N GLU A 117 7.92 3.32 20.64
CA GLU A 117 7.39 3.45 19.28
C GLU A 117 8.47 4.05 18.37
N PHE A 118 8.86 3.32 17.32
CA PHE A 118 9.82 3.80 16.33
C PHE A 118 9.19 4.08 14.97
N PHE A 119 7.98 3.56 14.72
CA PHE A 119 7.28 3.73 13.46
C PHE A 119 5.77 3.79 13.67
N SER A 120 5.13 4.82 13.12
CA SER A 120 3.68 5.05 13.18
C SER A 120 3.21 5.50 11.80
N GLU A 121 2.39 4.69 11.13
CA GLU A 121 2.01 4.97 9.75
C GLU A 121 0.55 4.60 9.48
N TRP A 122 -0.16 5.48 8.76
CA TRP A 122 -1.52 5.22 8.33
C TRP A 122 -1.55 4.41 7.04
N PHE A 123 -2.27 3.29 7.07
CA PHE A 123 -2.58 2.48 5.90
C PHE A 123 -3.99 2.77 5.43
N ILE A 124 -4.12 3.53 4.35
CA ILE A 124 -5.41 4.01 3.84
C ILE A 124 -5.93 3.08 2.73
N ARG A 125 -7.16 2.60 2.90
CA ARG A 125 -7.91 1.77 1.95
C ARG A 125 -9.11 2.51 1.39
N GLY A 126 -9.52 2.18 0.18
CA GLY A 126 -10.68 2.77 -0.50
C GLY A 126 -10.40 3.02 -1.98
N PRO A 127 -11.27 3.77 -2.68
CA PRO A 127 -12.46 4.44 -2.14
C PRO A 127 -13.60 3.45 -1.84
N PHE A 128 -14.39 3.76 -0.81
CA PHE A 128 -15.64 3.08 -0.48
C PHE A 128 -16.83 4.00 -0.75
N VAL A 129 -17.97 3.42 -1.14
CA VAL A 129 -19.21 4.19 -1.34
C VAL A 129 -19.80 4.55 0.02
N MET A 130 -20.12 5.83 0.22
CA MET A 130 -20.68 6.30 1.49
C MET A 130 -22.12 5.79 1.68
N GLU A 131 -22.44 5.32 2.88
CA GLU A 131 -23.79 4.90 3.20
C GLU A 131 -24.76 6.07 3.24
N ARG A 132 -26.05 5.81 3.02
CA ARG A 132 -27.10 6.84 3.00
C ARG A 132 -27.18 7.63 4.31
N GLY A 133 -26.98 6.98 5.45
CA GLY A 133 -26.97 7.62 6.77
C GLY A 133 -25.82 8.60 6.93
N GLN A 134 -24.60 8.16 6.62
CA GLN A 134 -23.39 9.00 6.62
C GLN A 134 -23.53 10.19 5.68
N TYR A 135 -24.01 9.95 4.45
CA TYR A 135 -24.22 11.01 3.47
C TYR A 135 -25.21 12.06 3.93
N ARG A 136 -26.33 11.65 4.54
CA ARG A 136 -27.31 12.59 5.12
C ARG A 136 -26.68 13.45 6.22
N ALA A 137 -25.88 12.87 7.11
CA ALA A 137 -25.18 13.60 8.17
C ALA A 137 -24.18 14.64 7.60
N LEU A 138 -23.60 14.35 6.44
CA LEU A 138 -22.56 15.18 5.80
C LEU A 138 -23.06 16.14 4.72
N ARG A 139 -24.33 16.02 4.31
CA ARG A 139 -24.91 16.80 3.19
C ARG A 139 -24.74 18.31 3.37
N GLY A 140 -24.84 18.82 4.59
CA GLY A 140 -24.66 20.25 4.89
C GLY A 140 -23.28 20.78 4.52
N LEU A 141 -22.25 19.92 4.50
CA LEU A 141 -20.87 20.31 4.18
C LEU A 141 -20.62 20.40 2.67
N GLU A 142 -21.50 19.88 1.81
CA GLU A 142 -21.30 19.91 0.34
C GLU A 142 -21.26 21.33 -0.21
N HIS A 143 -22.04 22.24 0.40
CA HIS A 143 -22.12 23.64 -0.03
C HIS A 143 -20.85 24.43 0.24
N ILE A 144 -19.99 23.95 1.15
CA ILE A 144 -18.74 24.60 1.49
C ILE A 144 -17.78 24.42 0.32
N ARG A 145 -17.65 25.45 -0.55
CA ARG A 145 -16.81 25.38 -1.77
C ARG A 145 -15.31 25.35 -1.47
N LYS A 146 -14.90 26.00 -0.38
CA LYS A 146 -13.51 26.15 0.03
C LYS A 146 -12.95 24.83 0.58
N ALA A 147 -11.70 24.49 0.24
CA ALA A 147 -11.00 23.38 0.89
C ALA A 147 -10.65 23.75 2.34
N PRO A 148 -10.65 22.78 3.28
CA PRO A 148 -10.15 23.00 4.63
C PRO A 148 -8.72 23.53 4.68
N VAL A 149 -8.40 24.30 5.72
CA VAL A 149 -7.07 24.90 5.92
C VAL A 149 -6.29 24.06 6.92
N ILE A 150 -5.14 23.52 6.51
CA ILE A 150 -4.26 22.71 7.36
C ILE A 150 -2.98 23.49 7.65
N PHE A 151 -2.50 23.42 8.89
CA PHE A 151 -1.24 24.06 9.28
C PHE A 151 -0.03 23.19 8.92
N VAL A 152 0.77 23.60 7.93
CA VAL A 152 1.98 22.90 7.50
C VAL A 152 3.17 23.85 7.62
N LYS A 153 4.14 23.50 8.48
CA LYS A 153 5.39 24.27 8.68
C LYS A 153 5.22 25.76 9.02
N GLY A 154 4.19 26.13 9.78
CA GLY A 154 3.97 27.55 10.14
C GLY A 154 2.96 28.26 9.25
N GLU A 155 2.51 27.61 8.16
CA GLU A 155 1.64 28.23 7.16
C GLU A 155 0.31 27.48 7.03
N GLY A 156 -0.79 28.22 6.84
CA GLY A 156 -2.09 27.67 6.53
C GLY A 156 -2.18 27.28 5.05
N VAL A 157 -2.07 26.00 4.74
CA VAL A 157 -2.11 25.45 3.38
C VAL A 157 -3.48 24.85 3.09
N ARG A 158 -4.00 25.08 1.88
CA ARG A 158 -5.22 24.44 1.37
C ARG A 158 -4.82 23.43 0.29
N PHE A 159 -5.01 22.15 0.55
CA PHE A 159 -4.86 21.13 -0.50
C PHE A 159 -6.17 21.04 -1.25
N GLN A 160 -6.23 21.71 -2.40
CA GLN A 160 -7.33 21.53 -3.31
C GLN A 160 -7.26 20.13 -3.89
N GLU A 161 -8.41 19.47 -3.92
CA GLU A 161 -8.60 18.20 -4.61
C GLU A 161 -8.11 18.35 -6.05
N ALA A 162 -7.07 17.60 -6.43
CA ALA A 162 -6.54 17.68 -7.78
C ALA A 162 -7.69 17.37 -8.75
N ALA A 163 -8.06 18.34 -9.59
CA ALA A 163 -9.18 18.25 -10.53
C ALA A 163 -9.08 17.08 -11.54
N ARG A 164 -8.02 16.27 -11.47
CA ARG A 164 -7.65 15.18 -12.37
C ARG A 164 -8.66 14.03 -12.43
N VAL A 165 -9.51 13.83 -11.41
CA VAL A 165 -10.47 12.69 -11.40
C VAL A 165 -11.77 12.99 -12.18
N SER A 166 -12.09 14.26 -12.45
CA SER A 166 -13.33 14.62 -13.17
C SER A 166 -13.39 14.07 -14.60
N LYS A 167 -12.25 13.79 -15.24
CA LYS A 167 -12.22 13.22 -16.59
C LYS A 167 -12.55 11.71 -16.64
N LEU A 168 -12.46 11.00 -15.52
CA LEU A 168 -12.69 9.54 -15.48
C LEU A 168 -14.11 9.17 -15.03
N SER A 169 -14.77 9.97 -14.18
CA SER A 169 -16.15 9.67 -13.74
C SER A 169 -17.22 10.12 -14.74
N GLY A 170 -16.96 11.18 -15.53
CA GLY A 170 -17.87 11.63 -16.58
C GLY A 170 -18.03 10.60 -17.70
N ALA A 171 -16.95 9.88 -18.04
CA ALA A 171 -16.97 8.87 -19.09
C ALA A 171 -17.84 7.63 -18.76
N THR A 172 -18.10 7.35 -17.48
CA THR A 172 -18.89 6.19 -17.05
C THR A 172 -20.39 6.54 -16.96
N GLN A 173 -20.74 7.74 -16.49
CA GLN A 173 -22.14 8.20 -16.46
C GLN A 173 -22.68 8.52 -17.87
N ASP A 174 -21.87 9.11 -18.77
CA ASP A 174 -22.31 9.38 -20.14
C ASP A 174 -22.51 8.11 -20.98
N LYS A 175 -21.77 7.02 -20.69
CA LYS A 175 -21.99 5.71 -21.31
C LYS A 175 -23.30 5.07 -20.87
N GLU A 176 -23.69 5.22 -19.61
CA GLU A 176 -24.92 4.64 -19.07
C GLU A 176 -26.18 5.38 -19.55
N VAL A 177 -26.08 6.70 -19.77
CA VAL A 177 -27.15 7.50 -20.39
C VAL A 177 -27.25 7.26 -21.91
N ARG A 178 -26.14 6.98 -22.61
CA ARG A 178 -26.17 6.59 -24.03
C ARG A 178 -26.76 5.19 -24.24
N LEU A 179 -26.40 4.20 -23.42
CA LEU A 179 -26.94 2.84 -23.51
C LEU A 179 -28.47 2.80 -23.33
N ARG A 180 -29.03 3.65 -22.45
CA ARG A 180 -30.49 3.74 -22.28
C ARG A 180 -31.23 4.48 -23.40
N LYS A 181 -30.54 5.31 -24.19
CA LYS A 181 -31.14 5.94 -25.38
C LYS A 181 -31.11 5.04 -26.61
N GLU A 182 -30.22 4.06 -26.67
CA GLU A 182 -30.10 3.14 -27.81
C GLU A 182 -31.03 1.91 -27.69
N GLU A 183 -31.50 1.54 -26.49
CA GLU A 183 -32.48 0.45 -26.32
C GLU A 183 -33.94 0.82 -26.70
N GLY A 184 -34.21 2.09 -27.01
CA GLY A 184 -35.57 2.58 -27.30
C GLY A 184 -35.98 2.58 -28.78
N THR A 185 -35.06 2.42 -29.72
CA THR A 185 -35.38 2.60 -31.15
C THR A 185 -34.59 1.64 -32.04
N HIS A 186 -35.35 0.75 -32.69
CA HIS A 186 -35.02 -0.07 -33.86
C HIS A 186 -34.44 -1.48 -33.65
N ARG A 187 -35.38 -2.44 -33.66
CA ARG A 187 -35.31 -3.55 -34.62
C ARG A 187 -34.99 -2.99 -36.01
N ARG A 188 -33.79 -3.20 -36.54
CA ARG A 188 -33.51 -3.52 -37.96
C ARG A 188 -32.01 -3.67 -38.23
N ALA A 189 -31.72 -4.76 -38.93
CA ALA A 189 -30.61 -5.00 -39.85
C ALA A 189 -29.17 -4.91 -39.30
N SER A 190 -28.62 -6.10 -39.08
CA SER A 190 -27.20 -6.41 -38.91
C SER A 190 -26.39 -5.96 -40.13
N ALA A 191 -25.44 -5.05 -39.94
CA ALA A 191 -24.29 -4.86 -40.81
C ALA A 191 -23.04 -4.76 -39.93
N ARG A 192 -22.23 -5.82 -39.95
CA ARG A 192 -21.02 -5.99 -39.15
C ARG A 192 -19.89 -5.22 -39.83
N LEU A 193 -19.61 -4.01 -39.34
CA LEU A 193 -18.40 -3.25 -39.69
C LEU A 193 -17.31 -3.56 -38.68
N GLU A 194 -16.30 -4.31 -39.11
CA GLU A 194 -15.07 -4.52 -38.37
C GLU A 194 -14.24 -3.24 -38.43
N VAL A 195 -14.16 -2.53 -37.30
CA VAL A 195 -13.27 -1.39 -37.13
C VAL A 195 -12.11 -1.85 -36.25
N GLU A 196 -10.94 -2.05 -36.86
CA GLU A 196 -9.72 -2.32 -36.11
C GLU A 196 -9.32 -1.07 -35.29
N PRO A 197 -8.96 -1.23 -34.00
CA PRO A 197 -8.54 -0.11 -33.18
C PRO A 197 -7.14 0.38 -33.58
N TYR A 198 -7.08 1.59 -34.14
CA TYR A 198 -5.83 2.32 -34.37
C TYR A 198 -5.17 2.71 -33.04
N ILE A 199 -4.01 2.12 -32.74
CA ILE A 199 -3.16 2.48 -31.61
C ILE A 199 -2.03 3.38 -32.13
N PRO A 200 -2.02 4.68 -31.80
CA PRO A 200 -0.92 5.55 -32.23
C PRO A 200 0.38 5.18 -31.49
N VAL A 201 1.39 4.77 -32.26
CA VAL A 201 2.75 4.50 -31.77
C VAL A 201 3.45 5.83 -31.42
N VAL A 202 3.54 6.13 -30.13
CA VAL A 202 4.31 7.28 -29.63
C VAL A 202 5.79 6.92 -29.62
N LYS A 203 6.58 7.53 -30.52
CA LYS A 203 8.04 7.35 -30.55
C LYS A 203 8.69 7.98 -29.30
N PRO A 204 9.57 7.26 -28.58
CA PRO A 204 10.23 7.80 -27.39
C PRO A 204 11.17 8.95 -27.76
N LYS A 205 11.03 10.07 -27.04
CA LYS A 205 11.87 11.25 -27.20
C LYS A 205 13.24 10.97 -26.57
N VAL A 206 14.26 10.78 -27.40
CA VAL A 206 15.65 10.59 -26.95
C VAL A 206 16.15 11.90 -26.33
N VAL A 207 16.22 11.93 -24.99
CA VAL A 207 16.85 13.04 -24.26
C VAL A 207 18.35 12.83 -24.27
N LYS A 208 19.07 13.64 -25.07
CA LYS A 208 20.55 13.68 -25.04
C LYS A 208 21.01 14.32 -23.73
N VAL A 209 21.44 13.50 -22.78
CA VAL A 209 22.10 13.96 -21.55
C VAL A 209 23.50 14.46 -21.92
N LYS A 210 23.69 15.79 -21.96
CA LYS A 210 25.02 16.40 -22.05
C LYS A 210 25.75 16.19 -20.72
N LYS A 211 26.66 15.20 -20.66
CA LYS A 211 27.65 15.10 -19.59
C LYS A 211 28.59 16.30 -19.67
N ARG A 212 28.45 17.25 -18.75
CA ARG A 212 29.48 18.27 -18.48
C ARG A 212 30.71 17.55 -17.93
N ARG A 213 31.74 17.38 -18.75
CA ARG A 213 33.09 17.00 -18.30
C ARG A 213 33.64 18.15 -17.45
N LYS A 214 33.94 17.91 -16.18
CA LYS A 214 34.80 18.79 -15.39
C LYS A 214 36.20 18.74 -16.02
N LYS A 215 36.70 19.93 -16.36
CA LYS A 215 38.03 20.17 -16.91
C LYS A 215 39.02 20.06 -15.75
N GLY A 216 39.96 19.12 -15.81
CA GLY A 216 41.10 19.06 -14.88
C GLY A 216 41.37 17.74 -14.16
N GLU A 217 41.05 16.57 -14.74
CA GLU A 217 41.48 15.29 -14.17
C GLU A 217 42.42 14.59 -15.16
N GLU A 218 43.72 14.73 -14.92
CA GLU A 218 44.78 14.01 -15.62
C GLU A 218 44.71 12.52 -15.22
N VAL A 219 44.29 11.68 -16.16
CA VAL A 219 44.36 10.23 -16.02
C VAL A 219 45.75 9.79 -16.46
N LYS A 220 46.66 9.59 -15.51
CA LYS A 220 47.89 8.82 -15.74
C LYS A 220 47.51 7.37 -16.00
N LYS A 221 47.84 6.88 -17.19
CA LYS A 221 47.75 5.45 -17.53
C LYS A 221 49.04 4.80 -17.04
N GLU A 222 48.96 4.07 -15.93
CA GLU A 222 49.98 3.08 -15.58
C GLU A 222 49.49 1.68 -15.93
N GLU A 223 50.42 0.91 -16.48
CA GLU A 223 50.22 -0.36 -17.14
C GLU A 223 49.71 -1.44 -16.19
N GLY A 224 48.79 -2.25 -16.71
CA GLY A 224 48.10 -3.29 -15.97
C GLY A 224 49.05 -4.34 -15.41
N LYS A 225 49.12 -4.41 -14.08
CA LYS A 225 49.37 -5.65 -13.31
C LYS A 225 48.88 -5.59 -11.85
N ASP A 226 48.58 -4.41 -11.32
CA ASP A 226 48.18 -4.27 -9.90
C ASP A 226 46.67 -4.23 -9.62
N LEU A 227 45.81 -4.21 -10.65
CA LEU A 227 44.37 -4.08 -10.43
C LEU A 227 43.76 -5.29 -9.70
N VAL A 228 44.31 -6.50 -9.80
CA VAL A 228 43.65 -7.69 -9.22
C VAL A 228 43.87 -7.80 -7.70
N VAL A 229 44.98 -7.26 -7.17
CA VAL A 229 45.27 -7.30 -5.73
C VAL A 229 44.50 -6.20 -4.99
N PHE A 230 44.32 -5.03 -5.61
CA PHE A 230 43.63 -3.88 -5.02
C PHE A 230 42.13 -4.10 -4.75
N TYR A 231 41.47 -5.03 -5.46
CA TYR A 231 40.05 -5.32 -5.24
C TYR A 231 39.78 -6.33 -4.11
N LYS A 232 40.74 -7.18 -3.74
CA LYS A 232 40.55 -8.13 -2.63
C LYS A 232 40.73 -7.44 -1.27
N GLU A 233 41.81 -6.67 -1.10
CA GLU A 233 42.11 -5.99 0.15
C GLU A 233 41.09 -4.90 0.52
N ASN A 234 40.55 -4.19 -0.49
CA ASN A 234 39.51 -3.20 -0.25
C ASN A 234 38.12 -3.80 -0.02
N LYS A 235 37.86 -5.04 -0.46
CA LYS A 235 36.56 -5.66 -0.24
C LYS A 235 36.37 -6.05 1.23
N GLU A 236 37.42 -6.55 1.88
CA GLU A 236 37.37 -6.89 3.30
C GLU A 236 37.29 -5.64 4.18
N LYS A 237 38.13 -4.61 3.91
CA LYS A 237 38.02 -3.32 4.61
C LYS A 237 36.68 -2.62 4.37
N ALA A 238 36.08 -2.73 3.18
CA ALA A 238 34.74 -2.20 2.91
C ALA A 238 33.63 -3.00 3.60
N LEU A 239 33.77 -4.33 3.71
CA LEU A 239 32.84 -5.18 4.43
C LEU A 239 32.92 -4.92 5.95
N GLU A 240 34.13 -4.76 6.48
CA GLU A 240 34.39 -4.44 7.88
C GLU A 240 33.88 -3.02 8.24
N ALA A 241 34.09 -2.05 7.37
CA ALA A 241 33.51 -0.70 7.51
C ALA A 241 31.98 -0.68 7.35
N MET A 242 31.39 -1.63 6.63
CA MET A 242 29.92 -1.81 6.55
C MET A 242 29.33 -2.45 7.82
N LEU A 243 30.12 -3.22 8.57
CA LEU A 243 29.71 -3.90 9.79
C LEU A 243 30.03 -3.10 11.07
N ASP A 244 30.76 -1.99 10.97
CA ASP A 244 31.00 -1.07 12.08
C ASP A 244 29.68 -0.37 12.51
N PRO A 245 29.18 -0.62 13.74
CA PRO A 245 27.92 -0.04 14.22
C PRO A 245 27.94 1.49 14.28
N LYS A 246 29.12 2.14 14.29
CA LYS A 246 29.22 3.61 14.23
C LYS A 246 28.88 4.20 12.87
N HIS A 247 28.96 3.40 11.81
CA HIS A 247 28.68 3.82 10.43
C HIS A 247 27.38 3.25 9.87
N PHE A 248 26.59 2.54 10.69
CA PHE A 248 25.28 2.03 10.32
C PHE A 248 24.32 3.19 10.04
N ARG A 249 24.21 3.56 8.77
CA ARG A 249 23.11 4.38 8.29
C ARG A 249 21.91 3.44 8.18
N PRO A 250 20.79 3.69 8.87
CA PRO A 250 19.60 2.88 8.68
C PRO A 250 19.26 2.87 7.19
N LEU A 251 18.96 1.68 6.65
CA LEU A 251 18.54 1.51 5.26
C LEU A 251 17.42 2.52 4.98
N ASN A 252 17.50 3.22 3.84
CA ASN A 252 16.42 4.13 3.48
C ASN A 252 15.13 3.31 3.26
N THR A 253 13.96 3.97 3.29
CA THR A 253 12.67 3.27 3.22
C THR A 253 12.54 2.38 1.99
N ASP A 254 13.10 2.79 0.85
CA ASP A 254 13.09 2.03 -0.39
C ASP A 254 14.01 0.80 -0.31
N GLN A 255 15.19 0.93 0.30
CA GLN A 255 16.13 -0.17 0.55
C GLN A 255 15.58 -1.14 1.59
N MET A 256 14.88 -0.66 2.62
CA MET A 256 14.14 -1.51 3.56
C MET A 256 13.00 -2.23 2.85
N ALA A 257 12.21 -1.55 2.02
CA ALA A 257 11.15 -2.17 1.24
C ALA A 257 11.70 -3.23 0.28
N LEU A 258 12.84 -2.96 -0.37
CA LEU A 258 13.54 -3.92 -1.23
C LEU A 258 14.14 -5.09 -0.44
N ALA A 259 14.72 -4.83 0.74
CA ALA A 259 15.26 -5.87 1.62
C ALA A 259 14.16 -6.75 2.20
N ILE A 260 13.02 -6.14 2.56
CA ILE A 260 11.81 -6.84 3.01
C ILE A 260 11.18 -7.59 1.83
N SER A 261 11.19 -7.04 0.61
CA SER A 261 10.61 -7.69 -0.57
C SER A 261 11.46 -8.83 -1.12
N LYS A 262 12.77 -8.86 -0.82
CA LYS A 262 13.67 -9.97 -1.15
C LYS A 262 13.20 -11.24 -0.43
N GLY A 263 12.34 -12.01 -1.08
CA GLY A 263 11.81 -13.28 -0.58
C GLY A 263 10.29 -13.40 -0.64
N TYR A 264 9.55 -12.33 -0.96
CA TYR A 264 8.11 -12.40 -1.21
C TYR A 264 7.79 -12.35 -2.70
N ALA A 265 6.72 -13.02 -3.09
CA ALA A 265 6.25 -12.97 -4.47
C ALA A 265 5.64 -11.60 -4.80
N GLU A 266 5.76 -11.16 -6.06
CA GLU A 266 5.13 -9.94 -6.55
C GLU A 266 3.60 -10.04 -6.39
N ARG A 267 2.93 -8.91 -6.14
CA ARG A 267 1.48 -8.84 -5.96
C ARG A 267 0.85 -7.76 -6.81
N ASN A 268 -0.35 -8.03 -7.31
CA ASN A 268 -1.16 -7.02 -7.98
C ASN A 268 -2.01 -6.20 -6.99
N ILE A 269 -2.74 -5.19 -7.49
CA ILE A 269 -3.64 -4.34 -6.69
C ILE A 269 -4.80 -5.11 -6.03
N ARG A 270 -5.16 -6.29 -6.54
CA ARG A 270 -6.20 -7.16 -5.98
C ARG A 270 -5.66 -8.07 -4.86
N GLY A 271 -4.33 -8.07 -4.66
CA GLY A 271 -3.65 -8.94 -3.71
C GLY A 271 -3.43 -10.36 -4.21
N ASP A 272 -3.59 -10.60 -5.52
CA ASP A 272 -3.16 -11.84 -6.16
C ASP A 272 -1.63 -11.86 -6.27
N ILE A 273 -1.04 -13.05 -6.24
CA ILE A 273 0.39 -13.22 -6.49
C ILE A 273 0.62 -13.28 -8.00
N ILE A 274 1.65 -12.56 -8.47
CA ILE A 274 2.21 -12.69 -9.80
C ILE A 274 3.52 -13.45 -9.66
N HIS A 275 3.56 -14.65 -10.22
CA HIS A 275 4.78 -15.45 -10.33
C HIS A 275 5.33 -15.34 -11.76
N THR A 276 6.58 -14.95 -11.90
CA THR A 276 7.26 -14.93 -13.20
C THR A 276 8.10 -16.20 -13.31
N VAL A 277 7.87 -17.00 -14.35
CA VAL A 277 8.59 -18.25 -14.57
C VAL A 277 10.08 -17.98 -14.76
N LYS A 278 10.92 -18.59 -13.92
CA LYS A 278 12.36 -18.34 -13.88
C LYS A 278 13.22 -19.46 -14.45
N SER A 279 12.67 -20.67 -14.52
CA SER A 279 13.36 -21.87 -15.02
C SER A 279 12.44 -22.64 -15.95
N PRO A 280 12.94 -23.21 -17.07
CA PRO A 280 12.13 -24.02 -17.98
C PRO A 280 11.67 -25.34 -17.33
N LYS A 281 12.24 -25.72 -16.18
CA LYS A 281 11.81 -26.89 -15.40
C LYS A 281 10.58 -26.60 -14.53
N GLU A 282 10.16 -25.34 -14.41
CA GLU A 282 8.98 -24.98 -13.63
C GLU A 282 7.71 -25.41 -14.37
N THR A 283 6.86 -26.17 -13.69
CA THR A 283 5.55 -26.59 -14.20
C THR A 283 4.44 -25.85 -13.46
N LEU A 284 3.27 -25.73 -14.08
CA LEU A 284 2.13 -25.09 -13.44
C LEU A 284 1.71 -25.81 -12.15
N GLN A 285 1.93 -27.13 -12.09
CA GLN A 285 1.68 -27.94 -10.89
C GLN A 285 2.64 -27.61 -9.74
N ALA A 286 3.92 -27.39 -10.02
CA ALA A 286 4.89 -26.97 -9.01
C ALA A 286 4.51 -25.59 -8.43
N ILE A 287 4.16 -24.64 -9.30
CA ILE A 287 3.70 -23.30 -8.92
C ILE A 287 2.41 -23.41 -8.08
N SER A 288 1.43 -24.22 -8.50
CA SER A 288 0.19 -24.46 -7.77
C SER A 288 0.45 -25.02 -6.37
N THR A 289 1.31 -26.05 -6.28
CA THR A 289 1.65 -26.72 -5.02
C THR A 289 2.36 -25.75 -4.07
N TRP A 290 3.29 -24.95 -4.58
CA TRP A 290 4.03 -23.98 -3.76
C TRP A 290 3.10 -22.91 -3.16
N TYR A 291 2.33 -22.22 -4.01
CA TYR A 291 1.55 -21.08 -3.54
C TYR A 291 0.24 -21.48 -2.86
N THR A 292 -0.43 -22.53 -3.33
CA THR A 292 -1.75 -22.93 -2.84
C THR A 292 -1.73 -24.11 -1.87
N GLY A 293 -0.62 -24.85 -1.82
CA GLY A 293 -0.51 -26.07 -1.01
C GLY A 293 -1.21 -27.30 -1.60
N ASP A 294 -1.92 -27.17 -2.73
CA ASP A 294 -2.66 -28.28 -3.35
C ASP A 294 -2.41 -28.34 -4.87
N PRO A 295 -1.88 -29.46 -5.41
CA PRO A 295 -1.70 -29.64 -6.85
C PRO A 295 -3.03 -29.71 -7.62
N LYS A 296 -4.17 -30.02 -6.98
CA LYS A 296 -5.48 -30.05 -7.64
C LYS A 296 -5.92 -28.68 -8.16
N ASN A 297 -5.37 -27.60 -7.62
CA ASN A 297 -5.64 -26.23 -8.09
C ASN A 297 -4.99 -25.90 -9.45
N THR A 298 -4.15 -26.79 -10.01
CA THR A 298 -3.48 -26.59 -11.31
C THR A 298 -4.48 -26.31 -12.42
N GLY A 299 -5.59 -27.05 -12.49
CA GLY A 299 -6.62 -26.84 -13.52
C GLY A 299 -7.35 -25.50 -13.38
N ILE A 300 -7.47 -24.97 -12.16
CA ILE A 300 -8.05 -23.64 -11.91
C ILE A 300 -7.07 -22.57 -12.40
N LEU A 301 -5.78 -22.70 -12.08
CA LEU A 301 -4.74 -21.77 -12.54
C LEU A 301 -4.59 -21.79 -14.06
N GLN A 302 -4.71 -22.97 -14.68
CA GLN A 302 -4.66 -23.13 -16.13
C GLN A 302 -5.77 -22.34 -16.81
N LYS A 303 -7.01 -22.48 -16.33
CA LYS A 303 -8.18 -21.75 -16.86
C LYS A 303 -8.05 -20.24 -16.70
N ILE A 304 -7.54 -19.77 -15.55
CA ILE A 304 -7.38 -18.34 -15.25
C ILE A 304 -6.30 -17.69 -16.10
N ASN A 305 -5.20 -18.40 -16.35
CA ASN A 305 -4.06 -17.88 -17.11
C ASN A 305 -4.10 -18.23 -18.59
N HIS A 306 -5.16 -18.90 -19.06
CA HIS A 306 -5.33 -19.33 -20.45
C HIS A 306 -4.17 -20.16 -21.01
N ILE A 307 -3.60 -21.03 -20.17
CA ILE A 307 -2.43 -21.84 -20.52
C ILE A 307 -2.89 -23.13 -21.21
N LYS A 308 -2.39 -23.39 -22.42
CA LYS A 308 -2.75 -24.59 -23.18
C LYS A 308 -2.07 -25.84 -22.61
N ASP A 309 -0.76 -25.78 -22.38
CA ASP A 309 0.03 -26.89 -21.84
C ASP A 309 0.56 -26.56 -20.42
N PRO A 310 0.10 -27.26 -19.36
CA PRO A 310 0.59 -27.05 -17.99
C PRO A 310 2.04 -27.46 -17.74
N GLN A 311 2.62 -28.30 -18.60
CA GLN A 311 3.95 -28.88 -18.42
C GLN A 311 5.05 -28.04 -19.07
N ALA A 312 4.73 -27.27 -20.11
CA ALA A 312 5.67 -26.43 -20.84
C ALA A 312 5.35 -24.93 -20.62
N LEU A 313 6.00 -24.32 -19.62
CA LEU A 313 5.91 -22.89 -19.39
C LEU A 313 7.10 -22.16 -20.02
N GLU A 314 6.84 -21.07 -20.75
CA GLU A 314 7.91 -20.24 -21.31
C GLU A 314 8.54 -19.36 -20.23
N LEU A 315 9.87 -19.21 -20.29
CA LEU A 315 10.62 -18.32 -19.40
C LEU A 315 10.07 -16.88 -19.45
N GLY A 316 9.86 -16.28 -18.27
CA GLY A 316 9.30 -14.94 -18.17
C GLY A 316 7.77 -14.88 -18.22
N THR A 317 7.08 -15.99 -18.47
CA THR A 317 5.61 -16.04 -18.42
C THR A 317 5.13 -15.64 -17.03
N LYS A 318 4.14 -14.74 -16.96
CA LYS A 318 3.53 -14.29 -15.71
C LYS A 318 2.29 -15.14 -15.40
N ILE A 319 2.34 -15.83 -14.28
CA ILE A 319 1.27 -16.68 -13.75
C ILE A 319 0.61 -15.96 -12.59
N VAL A 320 -0.69 -15.68 -12.73
CA VAL A 320 -1.51 -15.07 -11.68
C VAL A 320 -2.08 -16.18 -10.78
N VAL A 321 -1.80 -16.09 -9.49
CA VAL A 321 -2.36 -16.96 -8.44
C VAL A 321 -3.37 -16.15 -7.60
N PRO A 322 -4.68 -16.43 -7.74
CA PRO A 322 -5.73 -15.66 -7.05
C PRO A 322 -5.59 -15.67 -5.54
N ARG A 323 -5.84 -14.53 -4.89
CA ARG A 323 -5.72 -14.35 -3.43
C ARG A 323 -6.40 -15.44 -2.61
N ARG A 324 -7.58 -15.89 -3.05
CA ARG A 324 -8.40 -16.92 -2.37
C ARG A 324 -7.74 -18.31 -2.31
N LEU A 325 -6.77 -18.59 -3.19
CA LEU A 325 -6.07 -19.88 -3.23
C LEU A 325 -4.73 -19.85 -2.49
N ILE A 326 -4.23 -18.66 -2.11
CA ILE A 326 -2.87 -18.51 -1.58
C ILE A 326 -2.79 -19.02 -0.14
N LYS A 327 -1.83 -19.90 0.11
CA LYS A 327 -1.37 -20.33 1.44
C LYS A 327 0.02 -19.83 1.76
N ARG A 328 0.90 -19.68 0.76
CA ARG A 328 2.27 -19.17 0.94
C ARG A 328 2.47 -17.86 0.20
N ILE A 329 3.03 -16.86 0.88
CA ILE A 329 3.29 -15.53 0.32
C ILE A 329 4.73 -15.39 -0.18
N LYS A 330 5.63 -16.24 0.31
CA LYS A 330 7.04 -16.25 -0.08
C LYS A 330 7.19 -16.61 -1.56
N ALA A 331 8.13 -15.97 -2.23
CA ALA A 331 8.49 -16.31 -3.60
C ALA A 331 8.93 -17.78 -3.68
N MET A 332 8.55 -18.47 -4.75
CA MET A 332 9.05 -19.81 -5.02
C MET A 332 10.56 -19.74 -5.24
N PRO A 333 11.36 -20.61 -4.57
CA PRO A 333 12.78 -20.70 -4.84
C PRO A 333 13.01 -21.20 -6.26
N GLU A 334 14.14 -20.81 -6.85
CA GLU A 334 14.54 -21.28 -8.17
C GLU A 334 14.84 -22.78 -8.11
N ILE A 335 14.24 -23.54 -9.01
CA ILE A 335 14.51 -24.98 -9.15
C ILE A 335 15.80 -25.12 -9.97
N PRO A 336 16.87 -25.70 -9.39
CA PRO A 336 18.15 -25.87 -10.08
C PRO A 336 18.08 -26.81 -11.30
#